data_AF-A0A522D7R2-F1
#
_entry.id   AF-A0A522D7R2-F1
#
_cell.length_a   1.000
_cell.length_b   1.000
_cell.length_c   1.000
_cell.angle_alpha   90.00
_cell.angle_beta   90.00
_cell.angle_gamma   90.00
#
_symmetry.space_group_name_H-M   'P 1'
#
loop_
_entity.id
_entity.type
_entity.pdbx_description
1 polymer ?
#
loop_
_entity_poly.entity_id
_entity_poly.type
_entity_poly.pdbx_seq_one_letter_code
_entity_poly.pdbx_strand_id
1 'polypeptide(L)' 'MVRWKRLAPFFLLGPISGPLTAGVVFNLREGRPVLAAMYAVALVELTLLLPVIVATLGLKLI' A
#
# COMPACT_ATOMS: atom_id res chain seq x y z
N MET A 1 -13.86 -9.30 19.08
CA MET A 1 -12.52 -8.66 19.23
C MET A 1 -11.78 -8.66 17.88
N VAL A 2 -12.00 -7.72 16.96
CA VAL A 2 -11.35 -7.76 15.61
C VAL A 2 -10.97 -6.38 15.04
N ARG A 3 -11.30 -5.25 15.69
CA ARG A 3 -11.12 -3.91 15.09
C ARG A 3 -9.66 -3.44 14.99
N TRP A 4 -8.84 -3.69 16.01
CA TRP A 4 -7.45 -3.22 16.05
C TRP A 4 -6.54 -3.87 15.01
N LYS A 5 -6.65 -5.20 14.82
CA LYS A 5 -5.84 -5.91 13.81
C LYS A 5 -6.15 -5.47 12.38
N ARG A 6 -7.38 -5.01 12.11
CA ARG A 6 -7.80 -4.49 10.80
C ARG A 6 -7.30 -3.08 10.55
N LEU A 7 -7.12 -2.29 11.61
CA LEU A 7 -6.66 -0.90 11.56
C LEU A 7 -5.13 -0.78 11.64
N ALA A 8 -4.43 -1.76 12.23
CA ALA A 8 -2.98 -1.74 12.39
C ALA A 8 -2.18 -1.43 11.10
N PRO A 9 -2.53 -1.95 9.90
CA PRO A 9 -1.80 -1.62 8.69
C PRO A 9 -1.85 -0.12 8.36
N PHE A 10 -2.99 0.54 8.60
CA PHE A 10 -3.16 1.97 8.35
C PHE A 10 -2.30 2.83 9.26
N PHE A 11 -2.16 2.44 10.53
CA PHE A 11 -1.37 3.19 11.51
C PHE A 11 0.13 2.93 11.38
N LEU A 12 0.54 1.72 10.98
CA LEU A 12 1.96 1.36 10.91
C LEU A 12 2.61 1.71 9.59
N LEU A 13 1.90 1.51 8.47
CA LEU A 13 2.46 1.68 7.14
C LEU A 13 1.92 2.92 6.43
N GLY A 14 0.85 3.53 6.93
CA GLY A 14 0.20 4.70 6.35
C GLY A 14 -1.11 4.37 5.65
N PRO A 15 -1.88 5.41 5.26
CA PRO A 15 -3.26 5.27 4.81
C PRO A 15 -3.41 4.55 3.47
N ILE A 16 -2.36 4.49 2.64
CA ILE A 16 -2.38 3.87 1.30
C ILE A 16 -1.57 2.56 1.30
N SER A 17 -0.32 2.61 1.75
CA SER A 17 0.59 1.46 1.84
C SER A 17 0.07 0.37 2.79
N GLY A 18 -0.57 0.74 3.90
CA GLY A 18 -1.15 -0.22 4.86
C GLY A 18 -2.19 -1.16 4.25
N PRO A 19 -3.27 -0.64 3.64
CA PRO A 19 -4.24 -1.44 2.91
C PRO A 19 -3.63 -2.32 1.82
N LEU A 20 -2.64 -1.79 1.08
CA LEU A 20 -1.99 -2.53 0.01
C LEU A 20 -1.22 -3.74 0.55
N THR A 21 -0.40 -3.55 1.58
CA THR A 21 0.31 -4.65 2.25
C THR A 21 -0.65 -5.65 2.88
N ALA A 22 -1.73 -5.18 3.50
CA ALA A 22 -2.77 -6.07 4.04
C ALA A 22 -3.43 -6.90 2.93
N GLY A 23 -3.71 -6.29 1.78
CA GLY A 23 -4.23 -6.95 0.60
C GLY A 23 -3.31 -8.07 0.09
N VAL A 24 -2.00 -7.84 0.05
CA VAL A 24 -1.02 -8.90 -0.28
C VAL A 24 -1.15 -10.09 0.68
N VAL A 25 -1.07 -9.82 1.99
CA VAL A 25 -1.06 -10.86 3.03
C VAL A 25 -2.37 -11.65 3.06
N PHE A 26 -3.52 -10.99 2.96
CA PHE A 26 -4.82 -11.67 2.99
C PHE A 26 -5.04 -12.51 1.73
N ASN A 27 -4.74 -11.98 0.54
CA ASN A 27 -4.93 -12.74 -0.69
C ASN A 27 -3.96 -13.93 -0.80
N LEU A 28 -2.72 -13.83 -0.28
CA LEU A 28 -1.83 -15.00 -0.17
C LEU A 28 -2.39 -16.05 0.79
N ARG A 29 -2.89 -15.63 1.96
CA ARG A 29 -3.49 -16.55 2.94
C ARG A 29 -4.75 -17.25 2.44
N GLU A 30 -5.53 -16.58 1.59
CA GLU A 30 -6.75 -17.12 0.99
C GLU A 30 -6.49 -17.94 -0.29
N GLY A 31 -5.23 -18.15 -0.69
CA GLY A 31 -4.89 -18.93 -1.89
C GLY A 31 -5.20 -18.22 -3.20
N ARG A 32 -5.21 -16.88 -3.20
CA ARG A 32 -5.47 -16.01 -4.37
C ARG A 32 -4.17 -15.31 -4.82
N PRO A 33 -3.19 -16.04 -5.39
CA PRO A 33 -1.84 -15.52 -5.64
C PRO A 33 -1.80 -14.38 -6.67
N VAL A 34 -2.65 -14.43 -7.70
CA VAL A 34 -2.72 -13.39 -8.73
C VAL A 34 -3.11 -12.05 -8.14
N LEU A 35 -4.15 -12.02 -7.29
CA LEU A 35 -4.57 -10.80 -6.61
C LEU A 35 -3.51 -10.29 -5.65
N ALA A 36 -2.88 -11.18 -4.88
CA ALA A 36 -1.78 -10.77 -4.03
C ALA A 36 -0.65 -10.11 -4.82
N ALA A 37 -0.30 -10.65 -5.99
CA ALA A 37 0.69 -10.06 -6.88
C ALA A 37 0.26 -8.68 -7.39
N MET A 38 -1.00 -8.48 -7.78
CA MET A 38 -1.50 -7.17 -8.18
C MET A 38 -1.40 -6.13 -7.06
N TYR A 39 -1.76 -6.51 -5.83
CA TYR A 39 -1.59 -5.64 -4.65
C TYR A 39 -0.11 -5.31 -4.39
N ALA A 40 0.80 -6.26 -4.60
CA ALA A 40 2.24 -6.04 -4.43
C ALA A 40 2.80 -5.10 -5.51
N VAL A 41 2.37 -5.27 -6.77
CA VAL A 41 2.75 -4.36 -7.88
C VAL A 41 2.28 -2.94 -7.59
N ALA A 42 1.02 -2.76 -7.19
CA ALA A 42 0.49 -1.44 -6.82
C ALA A 42 1.28 -0.80 -5.65
N LEU A 43 1.72 -1.59 -4.67
CA LEU A 43 2.56 -1.11 -3.58
C LEU A 43 3.94 -0.65 -4.06
N VAL A 44 4.56 -1.39 -4.98
CA VAL A 44 5.85 -1.03 -5.59
C VAL A 44 5.71 0.24 -6.43
N GLU A 45 4.69 0.32 -7.27
CA GLU A 45 4.38 1.50 -8.07
C GLU A 45 4.20 2.73 -7.19
N LEU A 46 3.39 2.62 -6.13
CA LEU A 46 3.22 3.70 -5.15
C LEU A 46 4.57 4.16 -4.60
N THR A 47 5.43 3.23 -4.20
CA THR A 47 6.72 3.53 -3.56
C THR A 47 7.70 4.20 -4.53
N LEU A 48 7.70 3.82 -5.81
CA LEU A 48 8.60 4.36 -6.83
C LEU A 48 8.08 5.66 -7.48
N LEU A 49 6.76 5.81 -7.63
CA LEU A 49 6.15 7.01 -8.22
C LEU A 49 5.98 8.14 -7.21
N LEU A 50 5.82 7.85 -5.91
CA LEU A 50 5.66 8.90 -4.89
C LEU A 50 6.78 9.96 -4.96
N PRO A 51 8.08 9.59 -5.00
CA PRO A 51 9.17 10.56 -5.07
C PRO A 51 9.08 11.45 -6.32
N VAL A 52 8.69 10.88 -7.45
CA VAL A 52 8.54 11.62 -8.72
C VAL A 52 7.38 12.63 -8.62
N ILE A 53 6.23 12.20 -8.10
CA ILE A 53 5.07 13.07 -7.91
C ILE A 53 5.40 14.18 -6.90
N VAL A 54 6.01 13.83 -5.77
CA VAL A 54 6.41 14.79 -4.73
C VAL A 54 7.40 15.81 -5.28
N ALA A 55 8.42 15.37 -6.04
CA ALA A 55 9.37 16.28 -6.67
C ALA A 55 8.68 17.22 -7.67
N THR A 56 7.77 16.69 -8.50
CA THR A 56 7.03 17.49 -9.49
C THR A 56 6.11 18.52 -8.83
N LEU A 57 5.44 18.15 -7.74
CA LEU A 57 4.59 19.06 -6.98
C LEU A 57 5.42 20.11 -6.22
N GLY A 58 6.55 19.72 -5.64
CA GLY A 58 7.48 20.63 -4.96
C GLY A 58 8.06 21.69 -5.89
N LEU A 59 8.43 21.30 -7.11
CA LEU A 59 8.92 22.23 -8.15
C LEU A 59 7.85 23.22 -8.63
N LYS A 60 6.56 22.91 -8.47
CA LYS A 60 5.43 23.80 -8.83
C LYS A 60 5.01 24.75 -7.71
N LEU A 61 5.54 24.57 -6.49
CA LEU A 61 5.23 25.42 -5.33
C LEU A 61 6.19 26.61 -5.20
N ILE A 62 7.30 26.61 -5.94
CA ILE A 62 8.27 27.71 -6.08
C ILE A 62 7.94 28.47 -7.36
#